data_AF-A0A2S7U0X3-F1
#
_entry.id   AF-A0A2S7U0X3-F1
#
_cell.length_a   1.000
_cell.length_b   1.000
_cell.length_c   1.000
_cell.angle_alpha   90.00
_cell.angle_beta   90.00
_cell.angle_gamma   90.00
#
_symmetry.space_group_name_H-M   'P 1'
#
loop_
_entity.id
_entity.type
_entity.pdbx_description
1 polymer ?
#
loop_
_entity_poly.entity_id
_entity_poly.type
_entity_poly.pdbx_seq_one_letter_code
_entity_poly.pdbx_strand_id
1 'polypeptide(L)'
;MAGHTDKEEKEFVQLLVTHQSVIRAYVISLLPGLAEAEDVIQNTNEVLWTKRESFELGTNFKAWALTTARFQVMALQQTLKKENRAPLDEDVFNLIAE
;
A
#
# COMPACT_ATOMS: atom_id res chain seq x y z
N MET A 1 3.35 -28.04 -7.45
CA MET A 1 3.30 -26.57 -7.51
C MET A 1 2.93 -26.23 -8.93
N ALA A 2 1.65 -25.91 -9.18
CA ALA A 2 1.22 -25.53 -10.52
C ALA A 2 1.73 -24.11 -10.77
N GLY A 3 2.80 -23.99 -11.57
CA GLY A 3 3.25 -22.67 -12.02
C GLY A 3 2.11 -22.00 -12.78
N HIS A 4 1.85 -20.74 -12.46
CA HIS A 4 0.86 -19.95 -13.20
C HIS A 4 1.22 -19.96 -14.68
N THR A 5 0.23 -20.15 -15.53
CA THR A 5 0.37 -20.05 -16.98
C THR A 5 0.60 -18.59 -17.38
N ASP A 6 1.30 -18.35 -18.49
CA ASP A 6 1.47 -17.00 -19.09
C ASP A 6 0.17 -16.17 -19.17
N LYS A 7 -0.97 -16.85 -19.27
CA LYS A 7 -2.30 -16.23 -19.28
C LYS A 7 -2.67 -15.64 -17.92
N GLU A 8 -2.48 -16.39 -16.84
CA GLU A 8 -2.80 -15.95 -15.48
C GLU A 8 -1.91 -14.79 -15.05
N GLU A 9 -0.64 -14.80 -15.44
CA GLU A 9 0.26 -13.66 -15.19
C GLU A 9 -0.19 -12.40 -15.93
N LYS A 10 -0.63 -12.52 -17.20
CA LYS A 10 -1.18 -11.39 -17.95
C LYS A 10 -2.48 -10.84 -17.35
N GLU A 11 -3.37 -11.71 -16.91
CA GLU A 11 -4.61 -11.31 -16.23
C GLU A 11 -4.31 -10.60 -14.90
N PHE A 12 -3.32 -11.09 -14.15
CA PHE A 12 -2.86 -10.44 -12.93
C PHE A 12 -2.29 -9.04 -13.20
N VAL A 13 -1.41 -8.91 -14.21
CA VAL A 13 -0.86 -7.60 -14.60
C VAL A 13 -1.98 -6.65 -15.01
N GLN A 14 -2.97 -7.12 -15.76
CA GLN A 14 -4.14 -6.32 -16.14
C GLN A 14 -4.92 -5.85 -14.90
N LEU A 15 -5.14 -6.72 -13.92
CA LEU A 15 -5.79 -6.36 -12.66
C LEU A 15 -4.99 -5.31 -11.89
N LEU A 16 -3.68 -5.47 -11.78
CA LEU A 16 -2.78 -4.54 -11.10
C LEU A 16 -2.81 -3.16 -11.75
N VAL A 17 -2.64 -3.09 -13.08
CA VAL A 17 -2.68 -1.83 -13.84
C VAL A 17 -4.05 -1.16 -13.68
N THR A 18 -5.15 -1.91 -13.78
CA THR A 18 -6.52 -1.39 -13.67
C THR A 18 -6.78 -0.76 -12.30
N HIS A 19 -6.23 -1.32 -11.23
CA HIS A 19 -6.45 -0.85 -9.85
C HIS A 19 -5.35 0.09 -9.34
N GLN A 20 -4.35 0.43 -10.17
CA GLN A 20 -3.23 1.24 -9.71
C GLN A 20 -3.65 2.62 -9.20
N SER A 21 -4.59 3.26 -9.89
CA SER A 21 -5.10 4.58 -9.50
C SER A 21 -5.77 4.56 -8.12
N VAL A 22 -6.54 3.52 -7.82
CA VAL A 22 -7.21 3.39 -6.51
C VAL A 22 -6.25 3.02 -5.38
N ILE A 23 -5.23 2.19 -5.66
CA ILE A 23 -4.16 1.91 -4.71
C ILE A 23 -3.41 3.20 -4.36
N ARG A 24 -3.01 3.97 -5.38
CA ARG A 24 -2.33 5.26 -5.20
C ARG A 24 -3.17 6.24 -4.39
N ALA A 25 -4.41 6.47 -4.79
CA ALA A 25 -5.32 7.39 -4.09
C ALA A 25 -5.51 6.98 -2.62
N TYR A 26 -5.66 5.67 -2.36
CA TYR A 26 -5.79 5.16 -1.01
C TYR A 26 -4.54 5.41 -0.16
N VAL A 27 -3.34 5.09 -0.67
CA VAL A 27 -2.09 5.33 0.07
C VAL A 27 -1.88 6.82 0.35
N ILE A 28 -2.07 7.68 -0.66
CA ILE A 28 -1.93 9.13 -0.52
C ILE A 28 -2.91 9.69 0.51
N SER A 29 -4.16 9.17 0.56
CA SER A 29 -5.15 9.60 1.55
C SER A 29 -4.76 9.28 2.99
N LEU A 30 -3.89 8.29 3.20
CA LEU A 30 -3.41 7.87 4.53
C LEU A 30 -2.05 8.48 4.90
N LEU A 31 -1.34 9.07 3.93
CA LEU A 31 -0.01 9.65 4.07
C LEU A 31 0.06 11.04 3.40
N PRO A 32 -0.80 12.00 3.79
CA PRO A 32 -0.90 13.28 3.11
C PRO A 32 0.39 14.08 3.24
N GLY A 33 1.02 14.42 2.11
CA GLY A 33 2.22 15.24 2.07
C GLY A 33 3.52 14.53 2.44
N LEU A 34 3.50 13.21 2.65
CA LEU A 34 4.71 12.42 2.86
C LEU A 34 5.33 12.01 1.53
N ALA A 35 6.63 12.27 1.37
CA ALA A 35 7.39 11.84 0.18
C ALA A 35 7.47 10.30 0.10
N GLU A 36 7.46 9.63 1.25
CA GLU A 36 7.51 8.17 1.41
C GLU A 36 6.24 7.47 0.90
N ALA A 37 5.17 8.20 0.53
CA ALA A 37 3.94 7.61 0.00
C ALA A 37 4.17 6.85 -1.31
N GLU A 38 5.04 7.36 -2.19
CA GLU A 38 5.40 6.69 -3.46
C GLU A 38 6.14 5.37 -3.21
N ASP A 39 7.03 5.33 -2.22
CA ASP A 39 7.74 4.10 -1.82
C ASP A 39 6.77 3.05 -1.28
N VAL A 40 5.78 3.47 -0.48
CA VAL A 40 4.72 2.58 0.00
C VAL A 40 3.89 2.00 -1.15
N ILE A 41 3.60 2.80 -2.19
CA ILE A 41 2.90 2.33 -3.39
C ILE A 41 3.75 1.30 -4.14
N GLN A 42 5.06 1.53 -4.29
CA GLN A 42 5.96 0.58 -4.94
C GLN A 42 6.05 -0.74 -4.17
N ASN A 43 6.33 -0.68 -2.87
CA ASN A 43 6.39 -1.84 -1.98
C ASN A 43 5.07 -2.63 -1.98
N THR A 44 3.93 -1.94 -2.09
CA THR A 44 2.63 -2.59 -2.24
C THR A 44 2.60 -3.44 -3.52
N ASN A 45 3.02 -2.90 -4.67
CA ASN A 45 3.03 -3.64 -5.94
C ASN A 45 3.98 -4.83 -5.90
N GLU A 46 5.16 -4.67 -5.29
CA GLU A 46 6.12 -5.76 -5.09
C GLU A 46 5.49 -6.90 -4.27
N VAL A 47 4.86 -6.58 -3.14
CA VAL A 47 4.21 -7.59 -2.30
C VAL A 47 3.07 -8.27 -3.03
N LEU A 48 2.26 -7.53 -3.79
CA LEU A 48 1.19 -8.11 -4.62
C LEU A 48 1.78 -9.07 -5.66
N TRP A 49 2.85 -8.67 -6.35
CA TRP A 49 3.51 -9.52 -7.34
C TRP A 49 4.15 -10.78 -6.73
N THR A 50 4.85 -10.64 -5.61
CA THR A 50 5.44 -11.77 -4.88
C THR A 50 4.37 -12.75 -4.40
N LYS A 51 3.21 -12.24 -3.96
CA LYS A 51 2.09 -13.04 -3.46
C LYS A 51 1.07 -13.41 -4.54
N ARG A 52 1.33 -13.13 -5.83
CA ARG A 52 0.37 -13.37 -6.92
C ARG A 52 -0.10 -14.82 -6.98
N GLU A 53 0.79 -15.78 -6.69
CA GLU A 53 0.45 -17.20 -6.68
C GLU A 53 -0.56 -17.59 -5.59
N SER A 54 -0.68 -16.76 -4.54
CA SER A 54 -1.67 -16.95 -3.47
C SER A 54 -3.01 -16.26 -3.74
N PHE A 55 -3.11 -15.49 -4.82
CA PHE A 55 -4.33 -14.81 -5.22
C PHE A 55 -5.13 -15.68 -6.19
N GLU A 56 -6.41 -15.90 -5.88
CA GLU A 56 -7.32 -16.61 -6.76
C GLU A 56 -8.00 -15.63 -7.74
N LEU A 57 -7.75 -15.81 -9.04
CA LEU A 57 -8.37 -15.00 -10.10
C LEU A 57 -9.90 -15.11 -10.06
N GLY A 58 -10.59 -13.98 -10.30
CA GLY A 58 -12.05 -13.89 -10.19
C GLY A 58 -12.54 -13.48 -8.79
N THR A 59 -11.68 -13.49 -7.78
CA THR A 59 -11.99 -12.90 -6.46
C THR A 59 -11.74 -11.38 -6.44
N ASN A 60 -12.03 -10.72 -5.31
CA ASN A 60 -11.96 -9.26 -5.20
C ASN A 60 -10.51 -8.75 -5.06
N PHE A 61 -9.85 -8.57 -6.21
CA PHE A 61 -8.49 -8.03 -6.30
C PHE A 61 -8.35 -6.68 -5.59
N LYS A 62 -9.33 -5.78 -5.74
CA LYS A 62 -9.31 -4.46 -5.11
C LYS A 62 -9.21 -4.56 -3.59
N ALA A 63 -10.04 -5.39 -2.96
CA ALA A 63 -10.02 -5.57 -1.51
C ALA A 63 -8.68 -6.15 -1.03
N TRP A 64 -8.14 -7.12 -1.77
CA TRP A 64 -6.83 -7.71 -1.47
C TRP A 64 -5.68 -6.70 -1.62
N ALA A 65 -5.69 -5.89 -2.68
CA ALA A 65 -4.70 -4.85 -2.94
C ALA A 65 -4.72 -3.75 -1.88
N LEU A 66 -5.91 -3.24 -1.53
CA LEU A 66 -6.05 -2.19 -0.50
C LEU A 66 -5.69 -2.70 0.91
N THR A 67 -5.95 -3.98 1.19
CA THR A 67 -5.51 -4.61 2.43
C THR A 67 -3.99 -4.68 2.50
N THR A 68 -3.33 -5.07 1.40
CA THR A 68 -1.86 -5.07 1.30
C THR A 68 -1.29 -3.66 1.48
N ALA A 69 -1.86 -2.67 0.79
CA ALA A 69 -1.47 -1.26 0.92
C ALA A 69 -1.59 -0.75 2.36
N ARG A 70 -2.68 -1.10 3.05
CA ARG A 70 -2.89 -0.73 4.46
C ARG A 70 -1.76 -1.25 5.36
N PHE A 71 -1.31 -2.49 5.16
CA PHE A 71 -0.20 -3.04 5.95
C PHE A 71 1.12 -2.30 5.67
N GLN A 72 1.40 -1.92 4.42
CA GLN A 72 2.59 -1.13 4.08
C GLN A 72 2.56 0.26 4.73
N VAL A 73 1.41 0.93 4.71
CA VAL A 73 1.21 2.22 5.41
C VAL A 73 1.45 2.06 6.91
N MET A 74 0.88 1.03 7.55
CA MET A 74 1.07 0.77 8.98
C MET A 74 2.54 0.53 9.33
N ALA A 75 3.28 -0.18 8.47
CA ALA A 75 4.71 -0.41 8.66
C ALA A 75 5.50 0.91 8.62
N LEU A 76 5.25 1.78 7.63
CA LEU A 76 5.87 3.10 7.56
C LEU A 76 5.54 3.95 8.80
N GLN A 77 4.25 4.02 9.18
CA GLN A 77 3.82 4.77 10.35
C GLN A 77 4.50 4.27 11.64
N GLN A 78 4.71 2.96 11.77
CA GLN A 78 5.44 2.40 12.90
C GLN A 78 6.92 2.82 12.90
N THR A 79 7.57 2.85 11.73
CA THR A 79 8.95 3.33 11.59
C THR A 79 9.06 4.82 11.93
N LEU A 80 8.19 5.67 11.37
CA LEU A 80 8.18 7.10 11.65
C LEU A 80 7.95 7.41 13.14
N LYS A 81 7.07 6.65 13.81
CA LYS A 81 6.87 6.76 15.27
C LYS A 81 8.14 6.42 16.05
N LYS A 82 8.87 5.37 15.66
CA LYS A 82 10.15 5.01 16.31
C LYS A 82 11.23 6.06 16.09
N GLU A 83 11.17 6.78 14.98
CA GLU A 83 12.10 7.85 14.62
C GLU A 83 11.70 9.23 15.17
N ASN A 84 10.59 9.35 15.93
CA ASN A 84 9.99 10.63 16.34
C ASN A 84 9.71 11.58 15.15
N ARG A 85 9.40 11.03 13.97
CA ARG A 85 9.08 11.74 12.72
C ARG A 85 7.61 11.62 12.34
N ALA A 86 6.76 11.22 13.28
CA ALA A 86 5.32 11.17 13.02
C ALA A 86 4.80 12.58 12.68
N PRO A 87 3.89 12.73 11.70
CA PRO A 87 3.33 14.03 11.35
C PRO A 87 2.55 14.59 12.56
N LEU A 88 3.22 15.54 13.22
CA LEU A 88 2.81 16.36 14.37
C LEU A 88 2.21 15.60 15.56
N ASP A 89 3.12 15.39 16.52
CA ASP A 89 2.94 15.14 17.96
C ASP A 89 1.79 15.94 18.60
N GLU A 90 1.12 15.33 19.57
CA GLU A 90 0.20 16.02 20.50
C GLU A 90 0.85 17.26 21.15
N ASP A 91 2.18 17.29 21.24
CA ASP A 91 2.95 18.41 21.77
C ASP A 91 2.91 19.68 20.91
N VAL A 92 2.79 19.57 19.58
CA VAL A 92 2.65 20.74 18.70
C VAL A 92 1.24 21.33 18.77
N PHE A 93 0.23 20.50 19.06
CA PHE A 93 -1.12 20.99 19.34
C PHE A 93 -1.16 21.80 20.64
N ASN A 94 -0.44 21.35 21.68
CA ASN A 94 -0.37 22.05 22.97
C ASN A 94 0.42 23.38 22.89
N LEU A 95 1.39 23.50 21.98
CA LEU A 95 2.16 24.73 21.80
C LEU A 95 1.38 25.86 21.09
N ILE A 96 0.33 25.52 20.33
CA ILE A 96 -0.54 26.48 19.65
C ILE A 96 -1.79 26.81 20.51
N ALA A 97 -1.99 26.06 21.60
CA ALA A 97 -3.10 26.25 22.54
C ALA A 97 -2.79 27.24 23.68
N GLU A 98 -1.69 28.01 23.58
CA GLU A 98 -1.36 29.15 24.45
C GLU A 98 -1.38 30.48 23.69
#